data_AF-A0A0F0I9C8-F1
#
_entry.id   AF-A0A0F0I9C8-F1
#
_cell.length_a   1.000
_cell.length_b   1.000
_cell.length_c   1.000
_cell.angle_alpha   90.00
_cell.angle_beta   90.00
_cell.angle_gamma   90.00
#
_symmetry.space_group_name_H-M   'P 1'
#
loop_
_entity.id
_entity.type
_entity.pdbx_description
1 polymer ?
#
loop_
_entity_poly.entity_id
_entity_poly.type
_entity_poly.pdbx_seq_one_letter_code
_entity_poly.pdbx_strand_id
1 'polypeptide(L)'
;MEETAFALLAELPKTCDTIVDAFNKNSRELKAARDELCNAQSELTVLKGFLEILFNLLEKMWATVRTCQMDKDMKEAQAQGEGESLGAILDLAIMHLDLQSIKIDCDALRRENRFLRSLVRATEAAADQCS
;
A
#
# COMPACT_ATOMS: atom_id res chain seq x y z
N MET A 1 -7.20 -49.98 34.99
CA MET A 1 -6.12 -49.09 34.46
C MET A 1 -5.98 -49.27 32.94
N GLU A 2 -6.15 -50.47 32.40
CA GLU A 2 -6.14 -50.72 30.95
C GLU A 2 -7.37 -50.17 30.21
N GLU A 3 -8.60 -50.35 30.73
CA GLU A 3 -9.82 -49.82 30.10
C GLU A 3 -9.81 -48.30 29.92
N THR A 4 -9.26 -47.56 30.89
CA THR A 4 -9.08 -46.12 30.81
C THR A 4 -8.05 -45.70 29.76
N ALA A 5 -7.02 -46.51 29.51
CA ALA A 5 -6.03 -46.26 28.47
C ALA A 5 -6.58 -46.53 27.07
N PHE A 6 -7.40 -47.58 26.90
CA PHE A 6 -8.09 -47.86 25.65
C PHE A 6 -9.15 -46.80 25.31
N ALA A 7 -9.88 -46.29 26.30
CA ALA A 7 -10.83 -45.18 26.10
C ALA A 7 -10.11 -43.89 25.65
N LEU A 8 -8.94 -43.59 26.21
CA LEU A 8 -8.12 -42.45 25.79
C LEU A 8 -7.57 -42.61 24.36
N LEU A 9 -7.14 -43.83 23.99
CA LEU A 9 -6.68 -44.12 22.63
C LEU A 9 -7.82 -44.03 21.60
N ALA A 10 -9.05 -44.35 21.99
CA ALA A 10 -10.23 -44.22 21.13
C ALA A 10 -10.62 -42.76 20.83
N GLU A 11 -10.40 -41.85 21.78
CA GLU A 11 -10.67 -40.40 21.62
C GLU A 11 -9.49 -39.62 21.01
N LEU A 12 -8.32 -40.25 20.90
CA LEU A 12 -7.11 -39.61 20.36
C LEU A 12 -7.27 -39.12 18.91
N PRO A 13 -7.85 -39.88 17.96
CA PRO A 13 -8.05 -39.41 16.59
C PRO A 13 -8.92 -38.16 16.53
N LYS A 14 -10.03 -38.15 17.26
CA LYS A 14 -10.96 -37.01 17.34
C LYS A 14 -10.30 -35.78 17.95
N THR A 15 -9.44 -35.97 18.94
CA THR A 15 -8.66 -34.90 19.55
C THR A 15 -7.62 -34.36 18.55
N CYS A 16 -6.94 -35.23 17.81
CA CYS A 16 -6.01 -34.85 16.75
C CYS A 16 -6.71 -34.07 15.63
N ASP A 17 -7.88 -34.51 15.15
CA ASP A 17 -8.66 -33.82 14.13
C ASP A 17 -9.08 -32.42 14.61
N THR A 18 -9.53 -32.32 15.86
CA THR A 18 -9.88 -31.01 16.46
C THR A 18 -8.68 -30.07 16.52
N ILE A 19 -7.49 -30.58 16.84
CA ILE A 19 -6.25 -29.79 16.84
C ILE A 19 -5.89 -29.33 15.43
N VAL A 20 -5.99 -30.22 14.43
CA VAL A 20 -5.71 -29.92 13.03
C VAL A 20 -6.67 -28.85 12.50
N ASP A 21 -7.96 -28.97 12.81
CA ASP A 21 -8.98 -27.99 12.42
C ASP A 21 -8.74 -26.62 13.06
N ALA A 22 -8.43 -26.60 14.36
CA ALA A 22 -8.09 -25.37 15.07
C ALA A 22 -6.82 -24.73 14.49
N PHE A 23 -5.80 -25.53 14.18
CA PHE A 23 -4.57 -25.06 13.55
C PHE A 23 -4.84 -24.47 12.15
N ASN A 24 -5.61 -25.17 11.32
CA ASN A 24 -5.97 -24.72 9.98
C ASN A 24 -6.83 -23.44 10.00
N LYS A 25 -7.74 -23.32 10.97
CA LYS A 25 -8.50 -22.09 11.20
C LYS A 25 -7.59 -20.93 11.56
N ASN A 26 -6.75 -21.09 12.58
CA ASN A 26 -5.81 -20.05 13.01
C ASN A 26 -4.82 -19.66 11.92
N SER A 27 -4.36 -20.64 11.11
CA SER A 27 -3.47 -20.39 9.99
C SER A 27 -4.14 -19.51 8.92
N ARG A 28 -5.41 -19.75 8.61
CA ARG A 28 -6.19 -18.91 7.68
C ARG A 28 -6.42 -17.51 8.23
N GLU A 29 -6.80 -17.39 9.50
CA GLU A 29 -7.01 -16.09 10.15
C GLU A 29 -5.70 -15.27 10.21
N LEU A 30 -4.58 -15.90 10.55
CA LEU A 30 -3.27 -15.25 10.55
C LEU A 30 -2.88 -14.78 9.14
N LYS A 31 -3.15 -15.58 8.11
CA LYS A 31 -2.91 -15.20 6.72
C LYS A 31 -3.76 -13.98 6.33
N ALA A 32 -5.05 -14.00 6.65
CA ALA A 32 -5.95 -12.87 6.38
C ALA A 32 -5.48 -11.58 7.08
N ALA A 33 -5.15 -11.65 8.38
CA ALA A 33 -4.63 -10.51 9.13
C ALA A 33 -3.31 -9.97 8.56
N ARG A 34 -2.44 -10.86 8.07
CA ARG A 34 -1.19 -10.45 7.40
C ARG A 34 -1.47 -9.75 6.08
N ASP A 35 -2.41 -10.25 5.28
CA ASP A 35 -2.79 -9.64 4.01
C ASP A 35 -3.41 -8.24 4.24
N GLU A 36 -4.28 -8.10 5.25
CA GLU A 36 -4.83 -6.82 5.69
C GLU A 36 -3.75 -5.84 6.14
N LEU A 37 -2.78 -6.28 6.94
CA LEU A 37 -1.66 -5.44 7.37
C LEU A 37 -0.83 -4.95 6.18
N CYS A 38 -0.54 -5.82 5.20
CA CYS A 38 0.17 -5.43 3.98
C CYS A 38 -0.61 -4.40 3.16
N ASN A 39 -1.94 -4.53 3.08
CA ASN A 39 -2.79 -3.56 2.41
C ASN A 39 -2.75 -2.20 3.13
N ALA A 40 -2.92 -2.18 4.45
CA ALA A 40 -2.87 -0.95 5.25
C ALA A 40 -1.51 -0.25 5.14
N GLN A 41 -0.39 -1.01 5.12
CA GLN A 41 0.94 -0.44 4.89
C GLN A 41 1.11 0.18 3.50
N SER A 42 0.49 -0.44 2.48
CA SER A 42 0.50 0.08 1.11
C SER A 42 -0.29 1.39 1.02
N GLU A 43 -1.49 1.44 1.61
CA GLU A 43 -2.30 2.66 1.70
C GLU A 43 -1.58 3.78 2.46
N LEU A 44 -0.94 3.47 3.59
CA LEU A 44 -0.15 4.42 4.35
C LEU A 44 1.00 5.01 3.51
N THR A 45 1.65 4.19 2.68
CA THR A 45 2.75 4.64 1.81
C THR A 45 2.23 5.61 0.75
N VAL A 46 1.07 5.33 0.16
CA VAL A 46 0.40 6.21 -0.80
C VAL A 46 0.02 7.55 -0.16
N LEU A 47 -0.62 7.51 1.02
CA LEU A 47 -0.99 8.70 1.77
C LEU A 47 0.21 9.59 2.12
N LYS A 48 1.34 8.98 2.52
CA LYS A 48 2.59 9.73 2.76
C LYS A 48 3.09 10.44 1.51
N GLY A 49 3.02 9.79 0.34
CA GLY A 49 3.41 10.38 -0.93
C GLY A 49 2.53 11.60 -1.30
N PHE A 50 1.21 11.50 -1.12
CA PHE A 50 0.32 12.64 -1.32
C PHE A 50 0.60 13.78 -0.33
N LEU A 51 0.82 13.44 0.94
CA LEU A 51 1.10 14.42 1.98
C LEU A 51 2.37 15.22 1.70
N GLU A 52 3.43 14.56 1.22
CA GLU A 52 4.69 15.20 0.82
C GLU A 52 4.49 16.21 -0.32
N ILE A 53 3.70 15.84 -1.34
CA ILE A 53 3.37 16.75 -2.45
C ILE A 53 2.61 17.98 -1.95
N LEU A 54 1.62 17.77 -1.07
CA LEU A 54 0.82 18.85 -0.51
C LEU A 54 1.64 19.79 0.39
N PHE A 55 2.55 19.26 1.21
CA PHE A 55 3.46 20.09 2.01
C PHE A 55 4.39 20.92 1.14
N ASN A 56 5.00 20.31 0.11
CA ASN A 56 5.86 21.04 -0.83
C ASN A 56 5.09 22.15 -1.55
N LEU A 57 3.85 21.89 -1.96
CA LEU A 57 2.98 22.92 -2.54
C LEU A 57 2.70 24.05 -1.55
N LEU A 58 2.37 23.74 -0.29
CA LEU A 58 2.13 24.72 0.75
C LEU A 58 3.36 25.60 1.00
N GLU A 59 4.56 24.99 1.08
CA GLU A 59 5.82 25.71 1.26
C GLU A 59 6.10 26.65 0.10
N LYS A 60 5.92 26.18 -1.14
CA LYS A 60 6.12 27.01 -2.35
C LYS A 60 5.12 28.16 -2.41
N MET A 61 3.83 27.90 -2.16
CA MET A 61 2.81 28.95 -2.11
C MET A 61 3.09 29.97 -1.01
N TRP A 62 3.54 29.52 0.17
CA TRP A 62 3.92 30.41 1.26
C TRP A 62 5.11 31.31 0.88
N ALA A 63 6.12 30.76 0.21
CA ALA A 63 7.25 31.53 -0.33
C ALA A 63 6.79 32.57 -1.36
N THR A 64 5.84 32.23 -2.23
CA THR A 64 5.25 33.19 -3.19
C THR A 64 4.48 34.31 -2.49
N VAL A 65 3.68 34.01 -1.47
CA VAL A 65 2.95 35.04 -0.70
C VAL A 65 3.93 35.96 0.03
N ARG A 66 4.98 35.39 0.64
CA ARG A 66 6.00 36.16 1.35
C ARG A 66 6.79 37.07 0.42
N THR A 67 7.20 36.57 -0.75
CA THR A 67 7.88 37.39 -1.77
C THR A 67 6.97 38.50 -2.26
N CYS A 68 5.68 38.25 -2.50
CA CYS A 68 4.72 39.29 -2.86
C CYS A 68 4.47 40.34 -1.76
N GLN A 69 4.52 39.95 -0.48
CA GLN A 69 4.47 40.89 0.66
C GLN A 69 5.74 41.73 0.75
N MET A 70 6.91 41.11 0.63
CA MET A 70 8.21 41.79 0.63
C MET A 70 8.35 42.73 -0.59
N ASP A 71 7.84 42.36 -1.77
CA ASP A 71 7.79 43.22 -2.97
C ASP A 71 6.78 44.37 -2.81
N LYS A 72 5.72 44.20 -2.02
CA LYS A 72 4.85 45.33 -1.63
C LYS A 72 5.59 46.31 -0.74
N ASP A 73 6.44 45.81 0.16
CA ASP A 73 7.30 46.63 1.02
C ASP A 73 8.50 47.22 0.24
N MET A 74 8.98 46.55 -0.82
CA MET A 74 10.09 46.95 -1.69
C MET A 74 9.68 47.56 -3.03
N LYS A 75 8.39 47.88 -3.26
CA LYS A 75 7.97 48.64 -4.46
C LYS A 75 8.48 50.09 -4.49
N GLU A 76 9.23 50.52 -3.47
CA GLU A 76 10.11 51.70 -3.53
C GLU A 76 11.51 51.42 -4.10
N ALA A 77 11.93 50.16 -4.24
CA ALA A 77 13.26 49.79 -4.71
C ALA A 77 13.22 48.54 -5.61
N GLN A 78 12.99 48.80 -6.90
CA GLN A 78 13.63 48.06 -8.00
C GLN A 78 13.13 46.63 -8.27
N ALA A 79 12.29 46.54 -9.31
CA ALA A 79 11.91 45.32 -10.00
C ALA A 79 13.11 44.45 -10.39
N GLN A 80 13.35 43.35 -9.66
CA GLN A 80 14.10 42.19 -10.18
C GLN A 80 14.02 41.01 -9.21
N GLY A 81 13.25 39.99 -9.58
CA GLY A 81 13.25 38.71 -8.89
C GLY A 81 12.55 37.67 -9.76
N GLU A 82 13.32 36.87 -10.48
CA GLU A 82 12.86 35.67 -11.18
C GLU A 82 12.41 34.62 -10.15
N GLY A 83 11.23 34.83 -9.54
CA GLY A 83 10.55 33.80 -8.76
C GLY A 83 9.75 32.88 -9.69
N GLU A 84 9.73 31.57 -9.39
CA GLU A 84 8.77 30.65 -10.03
C GLU A 84 7.36 31.23 -9.90
N SER A 85 6.67 31.40 -11.04
CA SER A 85 5.30 31.90 -11.03
C SER A 85 4.40 30.92 -10.27
N LEU A 86 3.35 31.42 -9.61
CA LEU A 86 2.37 30.57 -8.95
C LEU A 86 1.78 29.53 -9.92
N GLY A 87 1.63 29.89 -11.20
CA GLY A 87 1.22 28.96 -12.25
C GLY A 87 2.19 27.79 -12.40
N ALA A 88 3.49 28.05 -12.52
CA ALA A 88 4.50 27.00 -12.63
C ALA A 88 4.56 26.09 -11.39
N ILE A 89 4.33 26.65 -10.19
CA ILE A 89 4.25 25.90 -8.93
C ILE A 89 3.05 24.94 -8.93
N LEU A 90 1.88 25.43 -9.38
CA LEU A 90 0.66 24.63 -9.46
C LEU A 90 0.77 23.55 -10.55
N ASP A 91 1.31 23.88 -11.72
CA ASP A 91 1.54 22.92 -12.81
C ASP A 91 2.47 21.78 -12.36
N LEU A 92 3.53 22.09 -11.62
CA LEU A 92 4.43 21.09 -11.04
C LEU A 92 3.72 20.19 -10.01
N ALA A 93 2.88 20.77 -9.15
CA ALA A 93 2.12 19.99 -8.18
C ALA A 93 1.09 19.07 -8.84
N ILE A 94 0.41 19.55 -9.88
CA ILE A 94 -0.50 18.74 -10.70
C ILE A 94 0.27 17.56 -11.31
N MET A 95 1.41 17.84 -11.95
CA MET A 95 2.25 16.79 -12.54
C MET A 95 2.70 15.75 -11.51
N HIS A 96 3.05 16.16 -10.28
CA HIS A 96 3.41 15.23 -9.21
C HIS A 96 2.21 14.39 -8.73
N LEU A 97 1.01 14.98 -8.63
CA LEU A 97 -0.20 14.24 -8.28
C LEU A 97 -0.56 13.23 -9.37
N ASP A 98 -0.51 13.62 -10.63
CA ASP A 98 -0.75 12.73 -11.78
C ASP A 98 0.26 11.57 -11.78
N LEU A 99 1.53 11.86 -11.55
CA LEU A 99 2.57 10.83 -11.45
C LEU A 99 2.30 9.85 -10.31
N GLN A 100 1.86 10.33 -9.13
CA GLN A 100 1.47 9.43 -8.04
C GLN A 100 0.24 8.59 -8.40
N SER A 101 -0.75 9.16 -9.07
CA SER A 101 -1.93 8.42 -9.53
C SER A 101 -1.54 7.29 -10.49
N ILE A 102 -0.75 7.61 -11.52
CA ILE A 102 -0.24 6.62 -12.50
C ILE A 102 0.58 5.53 -11.81
N LYS A 103 1.38 5.90 -10.80
CA LYS A 103 2.17 4.93 -10.03
C LYS A 103 1.26 3.95 -9.28
N ILE A 104 0.19 4.42 -8.65
CA ILE A 104 -0.80 3.57 -7.97
C ILE A 104 -1.44 2.59 -8.97
N ASP A 105 -1.87 3.09 -10.13
CA ASP A 105 -2.49 2.27 -11.18
C ASP A 105 -1.51 1.21 -11.70
N CYS A 106 -0.25 1.59 -11.95
CA CYS A 106 0.80 0.66 -12.35
C CYS A 106 1.05 -0.43 -11.32
N ASP A 107 1.06 -0.09 -10.04
CA ASP A 107 1.28 -1.06 -8.96
C ASP A 107 0.07 -1.98 -8.75
N ALA A 108 -1.15 -1.50 -9.00
CA ALA A 108 -2.36 -2.32 -9.07
C ALA A 108 -2.27 -3.33 -10.22
N LEU A 109 -1.97 -2.87 -11.45
CA LEU A 109 -1.79 -3.73 -12.62
C LEU A 109 -0.68 -4.77 -12.43
N ARG A 110 0.44 -4.39 -11.79
CA ARG A 110 1.52 -5.34 -11.47
C ARG A 110 1.07 -6.42 -10.49
N ARG A 111 0.25 -6.08 -9.48
CA ARG A 111 -0.31 -7.05 -8.54
C ARG A 111 -1.24 -8.03 -9.25
N GLU A 112 -2.16 -7.52 -10.06
CA GLU A 112 -3.07 -8.34 -10.86
C GLU A 112 -2.31 -9.26 -11.83
N ASN A 113 -1.30 -8.74 -12.54
CA ASN A 113 -0.50 -9.54 -13.45
C ASN A 113 0.24 -10.68 -12.73
N ARG A 114 0.79 -10.42 -11.52
CA ARG A 114 1.40 -11.47 -10.69
C ARG A 114 0.40 -12.53 -10.27
N PHE A 115 -0.81 -12.11 -9.87
CA PHE A 115 -1.88 -13.02 -9.49
C PHE A 115 -2.30 -13.92 -10.66
N LEU A 116 -2.57 -13.34 -11.83
CA LEU A 116 -2.92 -14.08 -13.04
C LEU A 116 -1.82 -15.07 -13.44
N ARG A 117 -0.54 -14.67 -13.40
CA ARG A 117 0.59 -15.59 -13.65
C ARG A 117 0.67 -16.74 -12.66
N SER A 118 0.34 -16.50 -11.38
CA SER A 118 0.33 -17.56 -10.36
C SER A 118 -0.79 -18.57 -10.62
N LEU A 119 -1.96 -18.12 -11.08
CA LEU A 119 -3.07 -18.98 -11.45
C LEU A 119 -2.71 -19.85 -12.66
N VAL A 120 -2.14 -19.26 -13.71
CA VAL A 120 -1.70 -19.99 -14.91
C VAL A 120 -0.70 -21.10 -14.55
N ARG A 121 0.32 -20.79 -13.74
CA ARG A 121 1.29 -21.80 -13.29
C ARG A 121 0.67 -22.89 -12.42
N ALA A 122 -0.29 -22.54 -11.57
CA ALA A 122 -0.99 -23.52 -10.75
C ALA A 122 -1.84 -24.46 -11.60
N THR A 123 -2.47 -23.95 -12.68
CA THR A 123 -3.22 -24.78 -13.62
C THR A 123 -2.34 -25.68 -14.49
N GLU A 124 -1.18 -25.19 -14.92
CA GLU A 124 -0.18 -25.99 -15.65
C GLU A 124 0.36 -27.13 -14.76
N ALA A 125 0.73 -26.82 -13.52
CA ALA A 125 1.20 -27.83 -12.57
C ALA A 125 0.14 -28.89 -12.20
N ALA A 126 -1.14 -28.52 -12.21
CA ALA A 126 -2.25 -29.46 -11.99
C ALA A 126 -2.49 -30.36 -13.22
N ALA A 127 -2.29 -29.84 -14.43
CA ALA A 127 -2.40 -30.62 -15.66
C ALA A 127 -1.26 -31.66 -15.79
N ASP A 128 -0.03 -31.28 -15.40
CA ASP A 128 1.13 -32.18 -15.42
C ASP A 128 1.04 -33.31 -14.38
N GLN A 129 0.27 -33.14 -13.30
CA GLN A 129 0.04 -34.20 -12.30
C GLN A 129 -1.07 -35.19 -12.68
N CYS A 130 -1.87 -34.86 -13.70
CA CYS A 130 -2.92 -35.73 -14.24
C CYS A 130 -2.50 -36.45 -15.55
N SER A 131 -1.25 -36.27 -15.98
CA SER A 131 -0.64 -36.90 -17.18
C SER A 131 0.33 -38.01 -16.79
#